data_AF-A0A7K4NEX8-F1
#
_entry.id   AF-A0A7K4NEX8-F1
#
_cell.length_a   1.000
_cell.length_b   1.000
_cell.length_c   1.000
_cell.angle_alpha   90.00
_cell.angle_beta   90.00
_cell.angle_gamma   90.00
#
_symmetry.space_group_name_H-M   'P 1'
#
loop_
_entity.id
_entity.type
_entity.pdbx_description
1 polymer ?
#
loop_
_entity_poly.entity_id
_entity_poly.type
_entity_poly.pdbx_seq_one_letter_code
_entity_poly.pdbx_strand_id
1 'polypeptide(L)'
;MPINKEKLDLRAEVAKNRPDFKRPESWRYKRLETTWRKPKGIDNHQRKQKSRGRPGLVKVGYGGPKIARGLHPSGYTDNLVHNITDLEKLNPKTDGIRIAHSVGTKKR
;
A
#
# COMPACT_ATOMS: atom_id res chain seq x y z
N MET A 1 -13.23 0.02 -18.86
CA MET A 1 -11.75 0.16 -18.76
C MET A 1 -11.42 1.14 -17.65
N PRO A 2 -10.33 0.97 -16.89
CA PRO A 2 -9.96 1.91 -15.82
C PRO A 2 -9.61 3.29 -16.40
N ILE A 3 -10.06 4.36 -15.74
CA ILE A 3 -9.96 5.76 -16.20
C ILE A 3 -8.50 6.28 -16.30
N ASN A 4 -7.56 5.61 -15.63
CA ASN A 4 -6.15 5.99 -15.54
C ASN A 4 -5.22 4.80 -15.85
N LYS A 5 -5.52 4.04 -16.91
CA LYS A 5 -4.83 2.77 -17.22
C LYS A 5 -3.30 2.92 -17.30
N GLU A 6 -2.81 3.90 -18.05
CA GLU A 6 -1.36 4.12 -18.23
C GLU A 6 -0.62 4.37 -16.92
N LYS A 7 -1.22 5.15 -16.01
CA LYS A 7 -0.66 5.44 -14.68
C LYS A 7 -0.57 4.16 -13.84
N LEU A 8 -1.60 3.31 -13.91
CA LEU A 8 -1.64 2.04 -13.19
C LEU A 8 -0.64 1.04 -13.73
N ASP A 9 -0.47 0.97 -15.05
CA ASP A 9 0.48 0.08 -15.71
C ASP A 9 1.92 0.41 -15.28
N LEU A 10 2.28 1.71 -15.26
CA LEU A 10 3.60 2.16 -14.79
C LEU A 10 3.83 1.82 -13.29
N ARG A 11 2.77 1.89 -12.46
CA ARG A 11 2.84 1.43 -11.07
C ARG A 11 3.03 -0.08 -10.97
N ALA A 12 2.35 -0.86 -11.81
CA ALA A 12 2.43 -2.32 -11.81
C ALA A 12 3.84 -2.78 -12.23
N GLU A 13 4.44 -2.13 -13.23
CA GLU A 13 5.81 -2.40 -13.67
C GLU A 13 6.82 -2.20 -12.53
N VAL A 14 6.76 -1.06 -11.84
CA VAL A 14 7.63 -0.79 -10.68
C VAL A 14 7.36 -1.76 -9.52
N ALA A 15 6.09 -2.12 -9.29
CA ALA A 15 5.70 -3.03 -8.21
C ALA A 15 6.21 -4.46 -8.43
N LYS A 16 6.39 -4.90 -9.69
CA LYS A 16 6.86 -6.26 -10.03
C LYS A 16 8.23 -6.59 -9.42
N ASN A 17 9.11 -5.59 -9.34
CA ASN A 17 10.47 -5.74 -8.80
C ASN A 17 10.53 -5.51 -7.28
N ARG A 18 9.42 -5.13 -6.65
CA ARG A 18 9.39 -4.78 -5.22
C ARG A 18 9.18 -6.05 -4.38
N PRO A 19 10.10 -6.38 -3.47
CA PRO A 19 9.93 -7.54 -2.59
C PRO A 19 8.88 -7.27 -1.51
N ASP A 20 8.32 -8.35 -0.95
CA ASP A 20 7.51 -8.25 0.26
C ASP A 20 8.37 -7.81 1.45
N PHE A 21 8.01 -6.68 2.06
CA PHE A 21 8.68 -6.19 3.26
C PHE A 21 8.11 -6.88 4.50
N LYS A 22 8.70 -8.01 4.86
CA LYS A 22 8.35 -8.79 6.05
C LYS A 22 9.39 -8.59 7.16
N ARG A 23 8.92 -8.54 8.41
CA ARG A 23 9.81 -8.55 9.58
C ARG A 23 10.69 -9.80 9.57
N PRO A 24 11.99 -9.70 9.92
CA PRO A 24 12.84 -10.88 9.99
C PRO A 24 12.29 -11.88 11.01
N GLU A 25 12.23 -13.14 10.60
CA GLU A 25 11.82 -14.30 11.43
C GLU A 25 10.34 -14.31 11.86
N SER A 26 9.50 -13.46 11.26
CA SER A 26 8.05 -13.50 11.52
C SER A 26 7.40 -14.82 11.12
N TRP A 27 7.98 -15.54 10.15
CA TRP A 27 7.52 -16.88 9.75
C TRP A 27 7.93 -17.97 10.74
N ARG A 28 8.94 -17.72 11.60
CA ARG A 28 9.48 -18.70 12.54
C ARG A 28 8.75 -18.66 13.89
N TYR A 29 8.29 -17.49 14.31
CA TYR A 29 7.77 -17.28 15.66
C TYR A 29 6.39 -16.61 15.63
N LYS A 30 5.37 -17.26 16.21
CA LYS A 30 4.00 -16.72 16.32
C LYS A 30 3.93 -15.37 17.08
N ARG A 31 4.83 -15.14 18.03
CA ARG A 31 4.95 -13.87 18.77
C ARG A 31 5.41 -12.68 17.92
N LEU A 32 5.94 -12.94 16.71
CA LEU A 32 6.44 -11.91 15.81
C LEU A 32 5.44 -11.70 14.68
N GLU A 33 4.81 -10.53 14.66
CA GLU A 33 3.97 -10.13 13.54
C GLU A 33 4.77 -9.96 12.24
N THR A 34 4.07 -10.08 11.11
CA THR A 34 4.60 -9.87 9.76
C THR A 34 4.91 -8.40 9.44
N THR A 35 4.36 -7.47 10.22
CA THR A 35 4.55 -6.02 10.11
C THR A 35 6.02 -5.63 10.12
N TRP A 36 6.47 -4.91 9.09
CA TRP A 36 7.86 -4.48 8.94
C TRP A 36 8.41 -3.77 10.19
N ARG A 37 9.59 -4.19 10.63
CA ARG A 37 10.39 -3.49 11.65
C ARG A 37 11.85 -3.46 11.20
N LYS A 38 12.50 -2.31 11.34
CA LYS A 38 13.91 -2.13 10.96
C LYS A 38 14.81 -3.08 11.78
N PRO A 39 15.58 -3.98 11.15
CA PRO A 39 16.50 -4.86 11.87
C PRO A 39 17.66 -4.05 12.47
N LYS A 40 17.90 -4.20 13.78
CA LYS A 40 18.92 -3.44 14.53
C LYS A 40 20.16 -4.27 14.92
N GLY A 41 20.02 -5.60 15.06
CA GLY A 41 21.09 -6.47 15.57
C GLY A 41 22.37 -6.45 14.72
N ILE A 42 23.53 -6.47 15.38
CA ILE A 42 24.84 -6.41 14.73
C ILE A 42 25.01 -7.54 13.70
N ASP A 43 24.62 -8.78 14.02
CA ASP A 43 24.79 -9.93 13.13
C ASP A 43 23.59 -10.25 12.24
N ASN A 44 22.57 -9.40 12.24
CA ASN A 44 21.39 -9.64 11.45
C ASN A 44 21.70 -9.64 9.94
N HIS A 45 21.46 -10.77 9.27
CA HIS A 45 21.74 -10.94 7.84
C HIS A 45 20.92 -10.01 6.94
N GLN A 46 19.67 -9.71 7.29
CA GLN A 46 18.84 -8.77 6.56
C GLN A 46 19.38 -7.34 6.67
N ARG A 47 19.88 -6.95 7.86
CA ARG A 47 20.57 -5.66 8.06
C ARG A 47 21.86 -5.57 7.23
N LYS A 48 22.67 -6.64 7.24
CA LYS A 48 23.90 -6.76 6.45
C LYS A 48 23.64 -7.01 4.94
N GLN A 49 22.38 -7.06 4.50
CA GLN A 49 21.97 -7.35 3.12
C GLN A 49 22.59 -8.63 2.54
N LYS A 50 22.84 -9.63 3.39
CA LYS A 50 23.32 -10.95 2.97
C LYS A 50 22.13 -11.72 2.38
N SER A 51 22.04 -11.79 1.05
CA SER A 51 20.87 -12.23 0.24
C SER A 51 20.51 -13.73 0.32
N ARG A 52 20.86 -14.45 1.39
CA ARG A 52 20.55 -15.88 1.53
C ARG A 52 19.10 -16.12 1.97
N GLY A 53 18.14 -15.82 1.09
CA GLY A 53 16.72 -16.10 1.33
C GLY A 53 16.07 -15.25 2.44
N ARG A 54 16.65 -14.10 2.78
CA ARG A 54 16.05 -13.16 3.73
C ARG A 54 15.24 -12.09 2.99
N PRO A 55 14.11 -11.61 3.54
CA PRO A 55 13.28 -10.60 2.87
C PRO A 55 14.06 -9.30 2.60
N GLY A 56 13.65 -8.54 1.59
CA GLY A 56 14.29 -7.27 1.24
C GLY A 56 14.27 -6.26 2.39
N LEU A 57 15.28 -5.37 2.42
CA LEU A 57 15.31 -4.21 3.31
C LEU A 57 14.53 -3.06 2.66
N VAL A 58 13.65 -2.39 3.43
CA VAL A 58 12.96 -1.18 2.96
C VAL A 58 13.97 -0.08 2.64
N LYS A 59 13.85 0.51 1.45
CA LYS A 59 14.66 1.63 0.93
C LYS A 59 13.75 2.64 0.22
N VAL A 60 14.17 3.91 0.15
CA VAL A 60 13.41 4.98 -0.53
C VAL A 60 13.23 4.69 -2.02
N GLY A 61 14.19 4.00 -2.66
CA GLY A 61 14.14 3.65 -4.09
C GLY A 61 13.00 2.72 -4.51
N TYR A 62 12.30 2.06 -3.56
CA TYR A 62 11.12 1.26 -3.88
C TYR A 62 9.82 2.07 -4.01
N GLY A 63 9.90 3.40 -3.88
CA GLY A 63 8.75 4.27 -4.04
C GLY A 63 8.21 4.24 -5.47
N GLY A 64 6.93 3.89 -5.63
CA GLY A 64 6.25 3.94 -6.93
C GLY A 64 6.10 5.37 -7.47
N PRO A 65 5.71 5.52 -8.75
CA PRO A 65 5.51 6.81 -9.40
C PRO A 65 4.54 7.70 -8.62
N LYS A 66 4.86 8.99 -8.50
CA LYS A 66 4.03 9.96 -7.75
C LYS A 66 2.61 10.06 -8.30
N ILE A 67 2.46 9.99 -9.62
CA ILE A 67 1.19 10.18 -10.34
C ILE A 67 0.17 9.07 -10.03
N ALA A 68 0.64 7.83 -9.81
CA ALA A 68 -0.23 6.67 -9.55
C ALA A 68 -0.28 6.26 -8.08
N ARG A 69 0.41 7.00 -7.21
CA ARG A 69 0.48 6.73 -5.78
C ARG A 69 -0.87 7.06 -5.14
N GLY A 70 -1.41 6.13 -4.37
CA GLY A 70 -2.71 6.33 -3.69
C GLY A 70 -3.94 6.06 -4.56
N LEU A 71 -3.79 5.86 -5.87
CA LEU A 71 -4.92 5.46 -6.71
C LEU A 71 -5.38 4.02 -6.40
N HIS A 72 -6.68 3.82 -6.42
CA HIS A 72 -7.33 2.51 -6.39
C HIS A 72 -7.08 1.76 -7.71
N PRO A 73 -7.09 0.41 -7.75
CA PRO A 73 -6.94 -0.35 -8.99
C PRO A 73 -7.96 -0.02 -10.10
N SER A 74 -9.10 0.59 -9.76
CA SER A 74 -10.07 1.11 -10.75
C SER A 74 -9.61 2.41 -11.44
N GLY A 75 -8.57 3.06 -10.91
CA GLY A 75 -8.02 4.32 -11.43
C GLY A 75 -8.54 5.58 -10.75
N TYR A 76 -9.46 5.44 -9.78
CA TYR A 76 -10.00 6.53 -8.98
C TYR A 76 -9.15 6.81 -7.73
N THR A 77 -9.30 7.99 -7.14
CA THR A 77 -8.85 8.25 -5.77
C THR A 77 -9.74 7.49 -4.77
N ASP A 78 -9.27 7.33 -3.54
CA ASP A 78 -9.96 6.54 -2.53
C ASP A 78 -10.32 7.43 -1.34
N ASN A 79 -11.54 7.98 -1.38
CA ASN A 79 -12.00 8.98 -0.42
C ASN A 79 -13.00 8.37 0.57
N LEU A 80 -12.69 8.47 1.85
CA LEU A 80 -13.53 7.96 2.93
C LEU A 80 -14.66 8.96 3.23
N VAL A 81 -15.91 8.51 3.16
CA VAL A 81 -17.12 9.35 3.30
C VAL A 81 -17.94 8.92 4.51
N HIS A 82 -18.39 9.90 5.30
CA HIS A 82 -19.23 9.68 6.48
C HIS A 82 -20.64 10.27 6.36
N ASN A 83 -20.82 11.30 5.53
CA ASN A 83 -22.06 12.06 5.42
C ASN A 83 -22.25 12.62 4.00
N ILE A 84 -23.34 13.35 3.79
CA ILE A 84 -23.67 13.95 2.49
C ILE A 84 -22.75 15.14 2.16
N THR A 85 -22.30 15.90 3.16
CA THR A 85 -21.44 17.07 2.93
C THR A 85 -20.03 16.69 2.45
N ASP A 86 -19.57 15.49 2.78
CA ASP A 86 -18.34 14.90 2.23
C ASP A 86 -18.53 14.50 0.76
N LEU A 87 -19.74 14.08 0.35
CA LEU A 87 -20.05 13.72 -1.04
C LEU A 87 -20.04 14.93 -1.97
N GLU A 88 -20.57 16.06 -1.51
CA GLU A 88 -20.67 17.29 -2.30
C GLU A 88 -19.30 17.84 -2.73
N LYS A 89 -18.23 17.52 -1.99
CA LYS A 89 -16.87 17.97 -2.28
C LYS A 89 -16.15 17.12 -3.32
N LEU A 90 -16.74 16.00 -3.76
CA LEU A 90 -16.09 15.01 -4.61
C LEU A 90 -16.45 15.20 -6.09
N ASN A 91 -15.48 14.93 -6.97
CA ASN A 91 -15.70 14.95 -8.40
C ASN A 91 -15.94 13.52 -8.94
N PRO A 92 -17.12 13.21 -9.50
CA PRO A 92 -17.46 11.87 -9.99
C PRO A 92 -16.52 11.32 -11.08
N LYS A 93 -15.79 12.17 -11.79
CA LYS A 93 -14.89 11.75 -12.88
C LYS A 93 -13.56 11.20 -12.37
N THR A 94 -13.10 11.66 -11.21
CA THR A 94 -11.75 11.37 -10.69
C THR A 94 -11.77 10.66 -9.36
N ASP A 95 -12.80 10.90 -8.56
CA ASP A 95 -12.87 10.47 -7.18
C ASP A 95 -13.72 9.22 -6.98
N GLY A 96 -13.18 8.29 -6.20
CA GLY A 96 -13.86 7.08 -5.76
C GLY A 96 -14.32 7.24 -4.33
N ILE A 97 -15.51 6.73 -4.03
CA ILE A 97 -16.13 6.83 -2.72
C ILE A 97 -15.97 5.50 -1.98
N ARG A 98 -15.46 5.56 -0.74
CA ARG A 98 -15.53 4.48 0.23
C ARG A 98 -16.38 4.95 1.41
N ILE A 99 -17.53 4.34 1.60
CA ILE A 99 -18.37 4.61 2.78
C ILE A 99 -17.69 4.02 4.02
N ALA A 100 -17.54 4.84 5.06
CA ALA A 100 -16.90 4.40 6.30
C ALA A 100 -17.68 3.29 7.00
N HIS A 101 -16.97 2.41 7.71
CA HIS A 101 -17.58 1.26 8.37
C HIS A 101 -18.62 1.64 9.43
N SER A 102 -18.47 2.83 10.04
CA SER A 102 -19.35 3.33 11.11
C SER A 102 -20.68 3.91 10.62
N VAL A 103 -20.85 4.10 9.31
CA VAL A 103 -22.11 4.59 8.74
C VAL A 103 -23.15 3.47 8.77
N GLY A 104 -24.18 3.63 9.59
CA GLY A 104 -25.27 2.68 9.73
C GLY A 104 -26.17 2.62 8.49
N THR A 105 -26.92 1.52 8.35
CA THR A 105 -27.72 1.17 7.16
C THR A 105 -28.72 2.25 6.74
N LYS A 106 -29.26 3.05 7.68
CA LYS A 106 -30.19 4.15 7.36
C LYS A 106 -29.52 5.31 6.60
N LYS A 107 -28.23 5.56 6.85
CA LYS A 107 -27.46 6.67 6.29
C LYS A 107 -26.55 6.26 5.14
N ARG A 108 -26.28 4.95 5.02
CA ARG A 108 -25.55 4.36 3.91
C ARG A 108 -26.47 4.28 2.69
#